data_AF-A0A699VQ42-F1
#
_entry.id   AF-A0A699VQ42-F1
#
_cell.length_a   1.000
_cell.length_b   1.000
_cell.length_c   1.000
_cell.angle_alpha   90.00
_cell.angle_beta   90.00
_cell.angle_gamma   90.00
#
_symmetry.space_group_name_H-M   'P 1'
#
loop_
_entity.id
_entity.type
_entity.pdbx_description
1 polymer ?
#
loop_
_entity_poly.entity_id
_entity_poly.type
_entity_poly.pdbx_seq_one_letter_code
_entity_poly.pdbx_strand_id
1 'polypeptide(L)' 'VLAKVGKVAYKLELPQELSRVHHTFHVSNLKKCYSDEPLVMPLEGVHIDDTLQFVEEPVEIIEREIK' A
#
# COMPACT_ATOMS: atom_id res chain seq x y z
N VAL A 1 8.67 -11.84 1.06
CA VAL A 1 8.33 -11.94 -0.38
C VAL A 1 8.06 -13.40 -0.69
N LEU A 2 6.91 -13.73 -1.31
CA LEU A 2 6.56 -15.12 -1.64
C LEU A 2 7.17 -15.57 -2.96
N ALA A 3 7.12 -14.73 -4.00
CA ALA A 3 7.71 -15.03 -5.31
C ALA A 3 8.02 -13.76 -6.10
N LYS A 4 8.89 -13.89 -7.11
CA LYS A 4 9.06 -12.87 -8.16
C LYS A 4 8.20 -13.25 -9.36
N VAL A 5 7.45 -12.30 -9.90
CA VAL A 5 6.59 -12.50 -11.07
C VAL A 5 7.15 -11.66 -12.22
N GLY A 6 7.75 -12.34 -13.21
CA GLY A 6 8.42 -11.66 -14.31
C GLY A 6 9.59 -10.77 -13.87
N LYS A 7 9.87 -9.71 -14.64
CA LYS A 7 11.02 -8.82 -14.37
C LYS A 7 10.73 -7.77 -13.31
N VAL A 8 9.48 -7.32 -13.21
CA VAL A 8 9.10 -6.06 -12.54
C VAL A 8 8.01 -6.19 -11.49
N ALA A 9 7.59 -7.41 -11.14
CA ALA A 9 6.56 -7.62 -10.12
C ALA A 9 6.97 -8.67 -9.07
N TYR A 10 6.38 -8.53 -7.89
CA TYR A 10 6.57 -9.45 -6.77
C TYR A 10 5.22 -9.87 -6.19
N LYS A 11 5.13 -11.15 -5.84
CA LYS A 11 4.07 -11.73 -5.04
C LYS A 11 4.43 -11.60 -3.56
N LEU A 12 3.61 -10.91 -2.78
CA LEU A 12 3.82 -10.68 -1.34
C LEU A 12 2.83 -11.48 -0.50
N GLU A 13 3.22 -11.74 0.74
CA GLU A 13 2.29 -12.19 1.77
C GLU A 13 1.64 -10.93 2.35
N LEU A 14 0.31 -10.97 2.51
CA LEU A 14 -0.46 -9.83 3.01
C LEU A 14 -1.15 -10.20 4.33
N PRO A 15 -1.32 -9.23 5.24
CA PRO A 15 -2.20 -9.37 6.40
C PRO A 15 -3.64 -9.73 5.98
N GLN A 16 -4.38 -10.39 6.86
CA GLN A 16 -5.76 -10.85 6.59
C GLN A 16 -6.71 -9.67 6.28
N GLU A 17 -6.45 -8.53 6.88
CA GLU A 17 -7.14 -7.25 6.68
C GLU A 17 -7.07 -6.78 5.22
N LEU A 18 -6.02 -7.19 4.49
CA LEU A 18 -5.81 -6.88 3.07
C LEU A 18 -6.10 -8.06 2.14
N SER A 19 -6.85 -9.07 2.60
CA SER A 19 -7.17 -10.28 1.83
C SER A 19 -7.83 -10.02 0.46
N ARG A 20 -8.44 -8.84 0.29
CA ARG A 20 -9.09 -8.41 -0.96
C ARG A 20 -8.16 -7.69 -1.93
N VAL A 21 -6.97 -7.29 -1.47
CA VAL A 21 -5.96 -6.66 -2.30
C VAL A 21 -5.24 -7.73 -3.10
N HIS A 22 -4.99 -7.45 -4.39
CA HIS A 22 -4.12 -8.31 -5.17
C HIS A 22 -2.72 -8.35 -4.55
N HIS A 23 -2.30 -9.55 -4.19
CA HIS A 23 -1.02 -9.81 -3.53
C HIS A 23 0.18 -9.77 -4.50
N THR A 24 0.00 -9.25 -5.72
CA THR A 24 1.06 -9.05 -6.72
C THR A 24 1.22 -7.57 -7.02
N PHE A 25 2.43 -7.04 -6.77
CA PHE A 25 2.72 -5.61 -6.88
C PHE A 25 3.85 -5.36 -7.87
N HIS A 26 3.74 -4.28 -8.64
CA HIS A 26 4.84 -3.77 -9.43
C HIS A 26 5.92 -3.17 -8.53
N VAL A 27 7.20 -3.29 -8.92
CA VAL A 27 8.35 -2.83 -8.12
C VAL A 27 8.32 -1.33 -7.80
N SER A 28 7.67 -0.51 -8.64
CA SER A 28 7.48 0.93 -8.39
C SER A 28 6.59 1.23 -7.19
N ASN A 29 5.70 0.30 -6.83
CA ASN A 29 4.75 0.49 -5.74
C ASN A 29 5.33 0.04 -4.39
N LEU A 30 6.55 -0.51 -4.39
CA LEU A 30 7.21 -1.05 -3.20
C LEU A 30 8.39 -0.16 -2.81
N LYS A 31 8.54 0.09 -1.50
CA LYS A 31 9.74 0.68 -0.92
C LYS A 31 10.53 -0.39 -0.19
N LYS A 32 11.85 -0.42 -0.38
CA LYS A 32 12.73 -1.34 0.37
C LYS A 32 12.75 -0.92 1.84
N CYS A 33 12.45 -1.87 2.73
CA CYS A 33 12.69 -1.75 4.15
C CYS A 33 14.03 -2.41 4.49
N TYR A 34 14.86 -1.75 5.30
CA TYR A 34 16.14 -2.28 5.80
C TYR A 34 16.09 -2.61 7.30
N SER A 35 14.92 -2.51 7.91
CA SER A 35 14.72 -2.91 9.30
C SER A 35 14.59 -4.43 9.37
N ASP A 36 15.38 -5.04 10.25
CA ASP A 36 15.24 -6.46 10.61
C ASP A 36 14.09 -6.67 11.60
N GLU A 37 13.66 -5.61 12.28
CA GLU A 37 12.48 -5.61 13.15
C GLU A 37 11.21 -5.34 12.34
N PRO A 38 10.10 -6.06 12.62
CA PRO A 38 8.83 -5.79 11.98
C PRO A 38 8.36 -4.38 12.36
N LEU A 39 8.55 -3.44 11.43
CA LEU A 39 7.92 -2.13 11.49
C LEU A 39 6.43 -2.36 11.28
N VAL A 40 5.67 -2.45 12.37
CA VAL A 40 4.22 -2.42 12.34
C VAL A 40 3.84 -1.00 11.95
N MET A 41 3.76 -0.74 10.65
CA MET A 41 3.06 0.43 10.15
C MET A 41 1.59 0.14 10.35
N PRO A 42 0.92 0.88 11.22
CA PRO A 42 -0.48 0.61 11.43
C PRO A 42 -1.28 0.96 10.16
N LEU A 43 -2.33 0.19 9.92
CA LEU A 43 -3.20 0.34 8.76
C LEU A 43 -4.32 1.36 9.00
N GLU A 44 -4.13 2.32 9.92
CA GLU A 44 -5.16 3.33 10.20
C GLU A 44 -5.54 4.09 8.91
N GLY A 45 -6.84 4.09 8.60
CA GLY A 45 -7.38 4.71 7.39
C GLY A 45 -7.51 3.79 6.17
N VAL A 46 -7.01 2.56 6.21
CA VAL A 46 -7.21 1.58 5.13
C VAL A 46 -8.43 0.71 5.46
N HIS A 47 -9.61 1.15 5.02
CA HIS A 47 -10.82 0.33 5.04
C HIS A 47 -11.14 -0.16 3.63
N ILE A 48 -11.24 -1.49 3.46
CA ILE A 48 -11.66 -2.10 2.19
C ILE A 48 -13.06 -2.67 2.40
N ASP A 49 -14.06 -1.93 1.91
CA ASP A 49 -15.46 -2.29 2.06
C ASP A 49 -15.91 -3.36 1.04
N ASP A 50 -17.12 -3.88 1.24
CA ASP A 50 -17.73 -4.88 0.36
C ASP A 50 -18.01 -4.39 -1.05
N THR A 51 -18.18 -3.08 -1.22
CA THR A 51 -18.50 -2.47 -2.50
C THR A 51 -17.27 -2.28 -3.39
N LEU A 52 -16.07 -2.31 -2.80
CA LEU A 52 -14.79 -1.97 -3.43
C LEU A 52 -14.81 -0.57 -4.06
N GLN A 53 -15.68 0.32 -3.56
CA GLN A 53 -15.76 1.69 -4.05
C GLN A 53 -14.76 2.56 -3.30
N PHE A 54 -14.03 3.36 -4.06
CA PHE A 54 -13.17 4.38 -3.50
C PHE A 54 -13.97 5.67 -3.31
N VAL A 55 -14.07 6.13 -2.07
CA VAL A 55 -14.62 7.45 -1.75
C VAL A 55 -13.46 8.41 -1.61
N GLU A 56 -13.35 9.37 -2.51
CA GLU A 56 -12.38 10.46 -2.40
C GLU A 56 -12.78 11.39 -1.25
N GLU A 57 -11.89 11.51 -0.26
CA GLU A 57 -11.99 12.59 0.73
C GLU A 57 -11.26 13.83 0.20
N PRO A 58 -11.90 15.00 0.14
CA PRO A 58 -11.25 16.22 -0.29
C PRO A 58 -10.15 16.59 0.71
N VAL A 59 -8.90 16.56 0.24
CA VAL A 59 -7.75 17.07 1.00
C VAL A 59 -7.66 18.57 0.77
N GLU A 60 -7.62 19.35 1.85
CA GLU A 60 -7.42 20.79 1.76
C GLU A 60 -6.04 21.10 1.19
N ILE A 61 -6.00 21.76 0.03
CA ILE A 61 -4.76 22.27 -0.55
C ILE A 61 -4.48 23.61 0.12
N ILE A 62 -3.63 23.60 1.15
CA ILE A 62 -3.13 24.84 1.74
C ILE A 62 -2.18 25.49 0.72
N GLU A 63 -2.52 26.68 0.25
CA GLU A 63 -1.68 27.50 -0.61
C GLU A 63 -0.39 27.83 0.13
N ARG A 64 0.72 27.20 -0.28
CA ARG A 64 2.05 27.51 0.25
C ARG A 64 2.56 28.68 -0.57
N GLU A 65 2.74 29.86 0.06
CA GLU A 65 3.52 30.94 -0.56
C GLU A 65 4.91 30.40 -0.89
N ILE A 66 5.16 30.14 -2.17
CA ILE A 66 6.51 29.91 -2.68
C ILE A 66 7.10 31.32 -2.85
N LYS A 67 7.92 31.73 -1.89
CA LYS A 67 8.73 32.95 -2.00
C LYS A 67 9.95 32.72 -2.88
#